data_AF-A0A7S1X9X4-F1
#
_entry.id   AF-A0A7S1X9X4-F1
#
_cell.length_a   1.000
_cell.length_b   1.000
_cell.length_c   1.000
_cell.angle_alpha   90.00
_cell.angle_beta   90.00
_cell.angle_gamma   90.00
#
_symmetry.space_group_name_H-M   'P 1'
#
loop_
_entity.id
_entity.type
_entity.pdbx_description
1 polymer ?
#
loop_
_entity_poly.entity_id
_entity_poly.type
_entity_poly.pdbx_seq_one_letter_code
_entity_poly.pdbx_strand_id
1 'polypeptide(L)'
;MEALFAPMNEALVAVTKAGAMAAYDAASGRNLLQYIAAGADNAFPIGDVVDVNGTEVPVVPCQPFIWDCEYLVANPGTENVNGTCSNYTNIYQQPQTLDWILAASAIVAMVMAYGIGANDSANSWGTSVGSGALPLLPAVVTGGVFEFLGAVLLGYGVSSTIRKGVASPDDPECWACGRCDSKMTLYMAAMFCSLCSAAIFLMICSFTAMPVSTTHAIIGGVVGATVVGTQDWSCLNWALDGGLGGIVLSWVISPV
;
A
#
# COMPACT_ATOMS: atom_id res chain seq x y z
N MET A 1 22.68 -17.58 -19.15
CA MET A 1 21.48 -16.89 -18.64
C MET A 1 21.39 -17.03 -17.12
N GLU A 2 21.43 -18.26 -16.58
CA GLU A 2 21.37 -18.57 -15.14
C GLU A 2 22.30 -17.73 -14.24
N ALA A 3 23.53 -17.43 -14.68
CA ALA A 3 24.50 -16.64 -13.92
C ALA A 3 24.04 -15.21 -13.55
N LEU A 4 23.02 -14.66 -14.22
CA LEU A 4 22.43 -13.35 -13.86
C LEU A 4 21.33 -13.49 -12.79
N PHE A 5 20.68 -14.65 -12.70
CA PHE A 5 19.55 -14.88 -11.80
C PHE A 5 19.96 -15.28 -10.38
N ALA A 6 21.16 -15.86 -10.19
CA ALA A 6 21.68 -16.18 -8.85
C ALA A 6 21.73 -14.96 -7.90
N PRO A 7 22.39 -13.84 -8.24
CA PRO A 7 22.38 -12.64 -7.39
C PRO A 7 21.01 -11.97 -7.32
N MET A 8 20.15 -12.11 -8.34
CA MET A 8 18.77 -11.63 -8.27
C MET A 8 17.94 -12.42 -7.25
N ASN A 9 18.14 -13.73 -7.14
CA ASN A 9 17.44 -14.56 -6.17
C ASN A 9 17.92 -14.25 -4.74
N GLU A 10 19.24 -14.07 -4.54
CA GLU A 10 19.75 -13.58 -3.24
C GLU A 10 19.29 -12.16 -2.92
N ALA A 11 19.21 -11.25 -3.90
CA ALA A 11 18.66 -9.90 -3.70
C ALA A 11 17.15 -9.92 -3.40
N LEU A 12 16.36 -10.78 -4.05
CA LEU A 12 14.93 -10.93 -3.79
C LEU A 12 14.67 -11.58 -2.42
N VAL A 13 15.48 -12.57 -2.04
CA VAL A 13 15.50 -13.16 -0.69
C VAL A 13 16.01 -12.15 0.35
N ALA A 14 16.94 -11.26 0.00
CA ALA A 14 17.43 -10.20 0.88
C ALA A 14 16.43 -9.04 1.03
N VAL A 15 15.65 -8.70 0.00
CA VAL A 15 14.58 -7.69 0.07
C VAL A 15 13.34 -8.25 0.78
N THR A 16 12.96 -9.50 0.53
CA THR A 16 11.90 -10.15 1.33
C THR A 16 12.35 -10.38 2.77
N LYS A 17 13.61 -10.75 3.02
CA LYS A 17 14.17 -10.72 4.39
C LYS A 17 14.24 -9.32 4.96
N ALA A 18 14.63 -8.28 4.23
CA ALA A 18 14.70 -6.91 4.76
C ALA A 18 13.31 -6.35 5.08
N GLY A 19 12.30 -6.62 4.25
CA GLY A 19 10.91 -6.30 4.55
C GLY A 19 10.38 -7.10 5.75
N ALA A 20 10.69 -8.40 5.82
CA ALA A 20 10.35 -9.25 6.97
C ALA A 20 11.18 -8.92 8.23
N MET A 21 12.35 -8.28 8.10
CA MET A 21 13.22 -7.84 9.19
C MET A 21 12.85 -6.44 9.69
N ALA A 22 12.33 -5.57 8.83
CA ALA A 22 11.61 -4.37 9.27
C ALA A 22 10.28 -4.73 9.97
N ALA A 23 9.74 -5.92 9.68
CA ALA A 23 8.60 -6.54 10.36
C ALA A 23 8.99 -7.59 11.42
N TYR A 24 10.26 -7.63 11.83
CA TYR A 24 10.77 -8.47 12.93
C TYR A 24 11.55 -7.56 13.87
N ASP A 25 10.91 -7.19 14.98
CA ASP A 25 11.60 -6.44 16.03
C ASP A 25 12.71 -7.31 16.65
N ALA A 26 13.94 -7.05 16.23
CA ALA A 26 15.13 -7.76 16.67
C ALA A 26 15.43 -7.56 18.17
N ALA A 27 14.77 -6.62 18.86
CA ALA A 27 14.87 -6.47 20.31
C ALA A 27 13.88 -7.36 21.09
N SER A 28 12.70 -7.68 20.55
CA SER A 28 11.76 -8.64 21.18
C SER A 28 11.72 -10.03 20.55
N GLY A 29 12.38 -10.25 19.41
CA GLY A 29 12.56 -11.57 18.79
C GLY A 29 11.29 -12.19 18.19
N ARG A 30 10.23 -11.39 18.05
CA ARG A 30 8.90 -11.82 17.56
C ARG A 30 8.77 -11.53 16.07
N ASN A 31 8.18 -12.48 15.33
CA ASN A 31 7.74 -12.22 13.96
C ASN A 31 6.47 -11.34 13.95
N LEU A 32 6.13 -10.80 12.78
CA LEU A 32 4.98 -9.90 12.62
C LEU A 32 3.68 -10.46 13.23
N LEU A 33 3.38 -11.76 13.04
CA LEU A 33 2.19 -12.42 13.59
C LEU A 33 2.22 -12.52 15.13
N GLN A 34 3.40 -12.68 15.73
CA GLN A 34 3.59 -12.69 17.19
C GLN A 34 3.61 -11.30 17.81
N TYR A 35 3.98 -10.27 17.03
CA TYR A 35 3.87 -8.87 17.45
C TYR A 35 2.40 -8.44 17.44
N ILE A 36 1.68 -8.77 16.36
CA ILE A 36 0.22 -8.70 16.18
C ILE A 36 -0.51 -9.36 17.38
N ALA A 37 -0.14 -10.59 17.75
CA ALA A 37 -0.79 -11.30 18.85
C ALA A 37 -0.59 -10.66 20.23
N ALA A 38 0.49 -9.91 20.45
CA ALA A 38 0.85 -9.36 21.76
C ALA A 38 0.04 -8.11 22.17
N GLY A 39 -0.83 -7.60 21.29
CA GLY A 39 -1.82 -6.58 21.66
C GLY A 39 -3.03 -7.14 22.43
N ALA A 40 -3.30 -8.44 22.28
CA ALA A 40 -4.55 -9.04 22.76
C ALA A 40 -4.57 -9.36 24.26
N ASP A 41 -3.43 -9.32 24.95
CA ASP A 41 -3.30 -9.73 26.36
C ASP A 41 -3.97 -8.74 27.35
N ASN A 42 -4.27 -7.51 26.91
CA ASN A 42 -4.93 -6.47 27.72
C ASN A 42 -6.46 -6.33 27.45
N ALA A 43 -7.01 -7.16 26.56
CA ALA A 43 -8.25 -6.86 25.85
C ALA A 43 -9.53 -7.23 26.63
N PHE A 44 -10.50 -6.31 26.78
CA PHE A 44 -11.73 -6.52 27.57
C PHE A 44 -12.72 -7.52 26.95
N PRO A 45 -13.23 -8.53 27.66
CA PRO A 45 -14.18 -9.50 27.11
C PRO A 45 -15.48 -8.88 26.56
N ILE A 46 -15.99 -9.42 25.45
CA ILE A 46 -17.29 -8.99 24.89
C ILE A 46 -18.42 -9.46 25.82
N GLY A 47 -19.25 -8.53 26.27
CA GLY A 47 -20.31 -8.75 27.26
C GLY A 47 -19.95 -8.32 28.68
N ASP A 48 -18.69 -7.98 28.97
CA ASP A 48 -18.31 -7.32 30.22
C ASP A 48 -18.71 -5.84 30.21
N VAL A 49 -18.55 -5.19 31.37
CA VAL A 49 -18.84 -3.77 31.59
C VAL A 49 -17.58 -3.07 32.10
N VAL A 50 -17.21 -1.97 31.46
CA VAL A 50 -16.05 -1.14 31.83
C VAL A 50 -16.55 0.13 32.51
N ASP A 51 -15.96 0.50 33.65
CA ASP A 51 -16.21 1.80 34.29
C ASP A 51 -15.40 2.89 33.59
N VAL A 52 -16.10 3.80 32.91
CA VAL A 52 -15.54 5.01 32.32
C VAL A 52 -15.92 6.20 33.21
N ASN A 53 -15.06 6.50 34.19
CA ASN A 53 -15.16 7.67 35.07
C ASN A 53 -16.49 7.78 35.86
N GLY A 54 -17.00 6.67 36.38
CA GLY A 54 -18.28 6.57 37.09
C GLY A 54 -19.48 6.24 36.20
N THR A 55 -19.24 5.89 34.93
CA THR A 55 -20.28 5.45 33.98
C THR A 55 -20.01 4.03 33.53
N GLU A 56 -20.93 3.11 33.84
CA GLU A 56 -20.88 1.72 33.39
C GLU A 56 -21.16 1.62 31.88
N VAL A 57 -20.16 1.22 31.09
CA VAL A 57 -20.25 1.07 29.64
C VAL A 57 -20.12 -0.41 29.24
N PRO A 58 -21.15 -1.03 28.64
CA PRO A 58 -21.07 -2.41 28.15
C PRO A 58 -20.17 -2.54 26.92
N VAL A 59 -19.33 -3.58 26.91
CA VAL A 59 -18.48 -3.97 25.77
C VAL A 59 -19.32 -4.73 24.75
N VAL A 60 -19.73 -4.04 23.69
CA VAL A 60 -20.55 -4.60 22.60
C VAL A 60 -19.69 -5.02 21.41
N PRO A 61 -20.14 -5.92 20.51
CA PRO A 61 -19.40 -6.24 19.29
C PRO A 61 -19.20 -5.01 18.40
N CYS A 62 -18.05 -4.94 17.74
CA CYS A 62 -17.60 -3.80 16.94
C CYS A 62 -18.66 -3.34 15.91
N GLN A 63 -19.21 -2.14 16.09
CA GLN A 63 -20.09 -1.50 15.11
C GLN A 63 -19.59 -0.10 14.78
N PRO A 64 -19.75 0.34 13.53
CA PRO A 64 -19.53 2.44 13.07
C PRO A 64 -20.14 3.25 14.23
N PHE A 65 -19.51 4.37 14.60
CA PHE A 65 -19.88 5.24 15.73
C PHE A 65 -19.71 4.65 17.15
N ILE A 66 -19.21 3.42 17.30
CA ILE A 66 -18.72 2.89 18.59
C ILE A 66 -17.21 3.14 18.69
N TRP A 67 -16.73 3.40 19.91
CA TRP A 67 -15.37 3.81 20.22
C TRP A 67 -14.61 2.73 21.00
N ASP A 68 -13.29 2.86 21.04
CA ASP A 68 -12.39 2.01 21.82
C ASP A 68 -12.56 2.24 23.33
N CYS A 69 -12.79 1.16 24.09
CA CYS A 69 -12.88 1.21 25.54
C CYS A 69 -11.58 1.73 26.20
N GLU A 70 -10.39 1.33 25.70
CA GLU A 70 -9.12 1.72 26.34
C GLU A 70 -8.78 3.20 26.04
N TYR A 71 -9.01 3.67 24.81
CA TYR A 71 -8.93 5.10 24.47
C TYR A 71 -9.84 5.98 25.36
N LEU A 72 -11.08 5.55 25.65
CA LEU A 72 -12.01 6.30 26.50
C LEU A 72 -11.54 6.38 27.96
N VAL A 73 -10.97 5.31 28.50
CA VAL A 73 -10.34 5.30 29.83
C VAL A 73 -9.11 6.22 29.88
N ALA A 74 -8.35 6.30 28.78
CA ALA A 74 -7.15 7.13 28.69
C ALA A 74 -7.41 8.64 28.46
N ASN A 75 -8.59 9.02 27.93
CA ASN A 75 -8.89 10.41 27.49
C ASN A 75 -10.17 10.98 28.15
N PRO A 76 -10.15 11.28 29.45
CA PRO A 76 -11.28 11.88 30.15
C PRO A 76 -11.65 13.25 29.56
N GLY A 77 -12.91 13.42 29.15
CA GLY A 77 -13.43 14.61 28.48
C GLY A 77 -13.99 14.38 27.07
N THR A 78 -13.89 13.18 26.52
CA THR A 78 -14.45 12.79 25.20
C THR A 78 -15.92 12.31 25.26
N GLU A 79 -16.63 12.71 26.32
CA GLU A 79 -17.83 12.08 26.91
C GLU A 79 -19.12 12.06 26.06
N ASN A 80 -19.11 12.53 24.81
CA ASN A 80 -20.29 12.53 23.92
C ASN A 80 -20.60 11.14 23.29
N VAL A 81 -20.14 10.05 23.92
CA VAL A 81 -20.33 8.68 23.42
C VAL A 81 -21.63 8.10 23.96
N ASN A 82 -22.42 7.50 23.08
CA ASN A 82 -23.75 7.00 23.39
C ASN A 82 -23.71 5.63 24.11
N GLY A 83 -23.12 5.61 25.32
CA GLY A 83 -23.18 4.51 26.29
C GLY A 83 -22.65 3.15 25.82
N THR A 84 -21.80 3.10 24.81
CA THR A 84 -21.26 1.85 24.24
C THR A 84 -19.82 2.03 23.78
N CYS A 85 -18.98 1.05 24.13
CA CYS A 85 -17.61 0.90 23.61
C CYS A 85 -17.41 -0.52 23.12
N SER A 86 -16.32 -0.78 22.41
CA SER A 86 -15.96 -2.11 21.94
C SER A 86 -14.48 -2.37 22.16
N ASN A 87 -14.11 -3.64 22.26
CA ASN A 87 -12.75 -4.06 22.57
C ASN A 87 -11.84 -3.95 21.34
N TYR A 88 -10.78 -3.14 21.44
CA TYR A 88 -9.71 -3.06 20.45
C TYR A 88 -8.59 -3.99 20.88
N THR A 89 -8.56 -5.19 20.29
CA THR A 89 -7.60 -6.26 20.60
C THR A 89 -6.15 -5.96 20.19
N ASN A 90 -5.87 -4.77 19.65
CA ASN A 90 -4.57 -4.31 19.16
C ASN A 90 -3.84 -5.33 18.24
N ILE A 91 -4.63 -6.15 17.52
CA ILE A 91 -4.14 -7.15 16.56
C ILE A 91 -3.39 -6.43 15.43
N TYR A 92 -3.88 -5.27 14.99
CA TYR A 92 -3.17 -4.44 14.02
C TYR A 92 -2.75 -3.12 14.67
N GLN A 93 -1.43 -2.88 14.75
CA GLN A 93 -0.89 -1.59 15.22
C GLN A 93 -1.59 -0.43 14.53
N GLN A 94 -2.02 0.57 15.31
CA GLN A 94 -2.67 1.76 14.78
C GLN A 94 -1.75 2.44 13.75
N PRO A 95 -2.23 2.78 12.54
CA PRO A 95 -1.38 3.22 11.44
C PRO A 95 -0.64 4.54 11.72
N GLN A 96 -1.10 5.31 12.71
CA GLN A 96 -0.46 6.53 13.21
C GLN A 96 0.88 6.28 13.94
N THR A 97 1.17 5.04 14.34
CA THR A 97 2.46 4.68 14.97
C THR A 97 3.53 4.26 13.96
N LEU A 98 3.21 4.29 12.66
CA LEU A 98 4.02 3.73 11.56
C LEU A 98 4.56 4.80 10.60
N ASP A 99 4.87 5.99 11.12
CA ASP A 99 5.50 7.10 10.38
C ASP A 99 6.78 6.70 9.64
N TRP A 100 7.50 5.68 10.13
CA TRP A 100 8.67 5.14 9.45
C TRP A 100 8.34 4.51 8.09
N ILE A 101 7.14 3.92 7.92
CA ILE A 101 6.66 3.40 6.63
C ILE A 101 6.35 4.57 5.69
N LEU A 102 5.77 5.67 6.20
CA LEU A 102 5.56 6.88 5.41
C LEU A 102 6.89 7.47 4.93
N ALA A 103 7.88 7.62 5.82
CA ALA A 103 9.21 8.11 5.47
C ALA A 103 9.94 7.18 4.47
N ALA A 104 9.91 5.87 4.69
CA ALA A 104 10.50 4.89 3.77
C ALA A 104 9.80 4.86 2.40
N SER A 105 8.46 4.92 2.38
CA SER A 105 7.70 4.95 1.13
C SER A 105 7.96 6.22 0.32
N ALA A 106 8.18 7.37 0.95
CA ALA A 106 8.58 8.59 0.25
C ALA A 106 9.95 8.44 -0.45
N ILE A 107 10.92 7.78 0.18
CA ILE A 107 12.23 7.49 -0.41
C ILE A 107 12.09 6.52 -1.60
N VAL A 108 11.34 5.43 -1.43
CA VAL A 108 11.11 4.45 -2.51
C VAL A 108 10.29 5.06 -3.65
N ALA A 109 9.35 5.95 -3.37
CA ALA A 109 8.57 6.67 -4.39
C ALA A 109 9.46 7.57 -5.27
N MET A 110 10.49 8.20 -4.71
CA MET A 110 11.48 8.94 -5.52
C MET A 110 12.29 8.02 -6.43
N VAL A 111 12.68 6.82 -5.96
CA VAL A 111 13.36 5.81 -6.80
C VAL A 111 12.43 5.30 -7.90
N MET A 112 11.15 5.05 -7.59
CA MET A 112 10.16 4.63 -8.59
C MET A 112 9.88 5.73 -9.62
N ALA A 113 9.76 6.99 -9.19
CA ALA A 113 9.55 8.13 -10.09
C ALA A 113 10.74 8.33 -11.06
N TYR A 114 11.98 8.14 -10.56
CA TYR A 114 13.16 8.10 -11.42
C TYR A 114 13.11 6.94 -12.43
N GLY A 115 12.75 5.73 -11.99
CA GLY A 115 12.59 4.56 -12.86
C GLY A 115 11.51 4.73 -13.93
N ILE A 116 10.38 5.36 -13.58
CA ILE A 116 9.32 5.74 -14.53
C ILE A 116 9.88 6.71 -15.58
N GLY A 117 10.53 7.80 -15.16
CA GLY A 117 11.11 8.77 -16.09
C GLY A 117 12.19 8.18 -17.00
N ALA A 118 13.02 7.26 -16.48
CA ALA A 118 14.04 6.57 -17.25
C ALA A 118 13.47 5.61 -18.31
N ASN A 119 12.38 4.90 -18.01
CA ASN A 119 11.73 3.96 -18.92
C ASN A 119 10.79 4.68 -19.92
N ASP A 120 9.92 5.57 -19.44
CA ASP A 120 8.80 6.13 -20.21
C ASP A 120 9.23 7.33 -21.10
N SER A 121 10.33 8.02 -20.79
CA SER A 121 10.82 9.15 -21.62
C SER A 121 11.17 8.75 -23.06
N ALA A 122 11.54 7.49 -23.30
CA ALA A 122 11.77 6.95 -24.64
C ALA A 122 10.49 6.92 -25.50
N ASN A 123 9.31 6.77 -24.87
CA ASN A 123 8.02 6.81 -25.53
C ASN A 123 7.69 8.23 -26.01
N SER A 124 7.76 9.21 -25.09
CA SER A 124 7.42 10.61 -25.37
C SER A 124 8.40 11.32 -26.32
N TRP A 125 9.71 10.98 -26.29
CA TRP A 125 10.75 11.75 -26.99
C TRP A 125 11.56 10.96 -28.03
N GLY A 126 11.42 9.63 -28.11
CA GLY A 126 12.26 8.77 -28.98
C GLY A 126 12.18 9.12 -30.46
N THR A 127 11.00 9.51 -30.97
CA THR A 127 10.80 9.93 -32.36
C THR A 127 11.41 11.31 -32.64
N SER A 128 11.21 12.28 -31.75
CA SER A 128 11.73 13.65 -31.87
C SER A 128 13.27 13.71 -31.81
N VAL A 129 13.89 12.88 -30.97
CA VAL A 129 15.35 12.78 -30.88
C VAL A 129 15.92 11.87 -31.98
N GLY A 130 15.29 10.73 -32.26
CA GLY A 130 15.73 9.79 -33.30
C GLY A 130 15.64 10.32 -34.73
N SER A 131 14.73 11.26 -35.00
CA SER A 131 14.65 11.99 -36.29
C SER A 131 15.63 13.17 -36.38
N GLY A 132 16.34 13.51 -35.31
CA GLY A 132 17.22 14.69 -35.23
C GLY A 132 16.49 16.03 -35.15
N ALA A 133 15.16 16.04 -34.97
CA ALA A 133 14.37 17.27 -34.87
C ALA A 133 14.65 18.04 -33.55
N LEU A 134 14.99 17.33 -32.47
CA LEU A 134 15.46 17.91 -31.21
C LEU A 134 16.70 17.15 -30.70
N PRO A 135 17.77 17.85 -30.26
CA PRO A 135 18.89 17.18 -29.58
C PRO A 135 18.47 16.70 -28.18
N LEU A 136 19.18 15.69 -27.68
CA LEU A 136 18.82 14.97 -26.46
C LEU A 136 18.69 15.87 -25.21
N LEU A 137 19.62 16.80 -25.00
CA LEU A 137 19.68 17.56 -23.75
C LEU A 137 18.48 18.52 -23.56
N PRO A 138 18.08 19.34 -24.56
CA PRO A 138 16.81 20.08 -24.50
C PRO A 138 15.58 19.19 -24.35
N ALA A 139 15.51 18.05 -25.07
CA ALA A 139 14.36 17.14 -25.00
C ALA A 139 14.14 16.58 -23.59
N VAL A 140 15.23 16.21 -22.88
CA VAL A 140 15.15 15.77 -21.47
C VAL A 140 14.70 16.90 -20.54
N VAL A 141 15.18 18.14 -20.75
CA VAL A 141 14.78 19.30 -19.92
C VAL A 141 13.31 19.68 -20.15
N THR A 142 12.84 19.75 -21.41
CA THR A 142 11.43 20.02 -21.70
C THR A 142 10.54 18.88 -21.24
N GLY A 143 10.98 17.62 -21.42
CA GLY A 143 10.29 16.44 -20.91
C GLY A 143 10.09 16.52 -19.40
N GLY A 144 11.16 16.68 -18.62
CA GLY A 144 11.05 16.75 -17.15
C GLY A 144 10.10 17.84 -16.64
N VAL A 145 10.02 19.00 -17.31
CA VAL A 145 9.06 20.06 -16.97
C VAL A 145 7.61 19.65 -17.31
N PHE A 146 7.35 19.13 -18.50
CA PHE A 146 5.98 18.76 -18.91
C PHE A 146 5.46 17.50 -18.19
N GLU A 147 6.31 16.50 -17.95
CA GLU A 147 5.95 15.30 -17.17
C GLU A 147 5.63 15.68 -15.70
N PHE A 148 6.42 16.57 -15.09
CA PHE A 148 6.13 17.08 -13.73
C PHE A 148 4.81 17.86 -13.67
N LEU A 149 4.55 18.73 -14.64
CA LEU A 149 3.27 19.45 -14.74
C LEU A 149 2.10 18.49 -14.97
N GLY A 150 2.26 17.47 -15.82
CA GLY A 150 1.26 16.42 -16.03
C GLY A 150 0.95 15.64 -14.76
N ALA A 151 1.98 15.21 -14.03
CA ALA A 151 1.83 14.50 -12.76
C ALA A 151 1.06 15.34 -11.70
N VAL A 152 1.41 16.63 -11.57
CA VAL A 152 0.76 17.54 -10.59
C VAL A 152 -0.69 17.90 -10.99
N LEU A 153 -0.96 18.11 -12.29
CA LEU A 153 -2.27 18.60 -12.76
C LEU A 153 -3.27 17.48 -13.06
N LEU A 154 -2.82 16.30 -13.47
CA LEU A 154 -3.68 15.22 -13.99
C LEU A 154 -3.49 13.86 -13.27
N GLY A 155 -2.44 13.69 -12.47
CA GLY A 155 -2.09 12.40 -11.86
C GLY A 155 -3.14 11.80 -10.90
N TYR A 156 -4.03 12.63 -10.34
CA TYR A 156 -5.05 12.22 -9.37
C TYR A 156 -5.92 11.05 -9.84
N GLY A 157 -6.34 11.04 -11.12
CA GLY A 157 -7.20 9.98 -11.66
C GLY A 157 -6.56 8.59 -11.57
N VAL A 158 -5.32 8.47 -12.08
CA VAL A 158 -4.58 7.20 -12.07
C VAL A 158 -4.23 6.78 -10.64
N SER A 159 -3.82 7.73 -9.78
CA SER A 159 -3.53 7.44 -8.37
C SER A 159 -4.75 6.92 -7.59
N SER A 160 -5.95 7.47 -7.88
CA SER A 160 -7.21 6.98 -7.31
C SER A 160 -7.52 5.55 -7.76
N THR A 161 -7.38 5.28 -9.06
CA THR A 161 -7.61 3.94 -9.65
C THR A 161 -6.64 2.88 -9.13
N ILE A 162 -5.36 3.19 -8.93
CA ILE A 162 -4.41 2.25 -8.31
C ILE A 162 -4.82 1.93 -6.86
N ARG A 163 -5.30 2.93 -6.11
CA ARG A 163 -5.69 2.78 -4.69
C ARG A 163 -7.01 2.01 -4.49
N LYS A 164 -8.04 2.29 -5.29
CA LYS A 164 -9.43 1.80 -5.11
C LYS A 164 -9.95 0.88 -6.22
N GLY A 165 -9.28 0.84 -7.37
CA GLY A 165 -9.68 0.03 -8.53
C GLY A 165 -9.02 -1.34 -8.60
N VAL A 166 -7.88 -1.56 -7.94
CA VAL A 166 -7.19 -2.87 -7.93
C VAL A 166 -7.65 -3.74 -6.77
N ALA A 167 -7.63 -3.18 -5.56
CA ALA A 167 -8.14 -3.77 -4.34
C ALA A 167 -9.44 -3.08 -3.92
N SER A 168 -10.25 -3.73 -3.07
CA SER A 168 -11.47 -3.15 -2.48
C SER A 168 -11.21 -2.63 -1.05
N PRO A 169 -10.57 -1.45 -0.84
CA PRO A 169 -10.17 -0.99 0.49
C PRO A 169 -11.36 -0.69 1.42
N ASP A 170 -12.52 -0.39 0.85
CA ASP A 170 -13.74 -0.03 1.59
C ASP A 170 -14.63 -1.25 1.93
N ASP A 171 -14.20 -2.47 1.59
CA ASP A 171 -14.96 -3.72 1.80
C ASP A 171 -14.71 -4.34 3.20
N PRO A 172 -15.75 -4.57 4.01
CA PRO A 172 -15.65 -5.13 5.36
C PRO A 172 -15.11 -6.56 5.48
N GLU A 173 -15.21 -7.40 4.44
CA GLU A 173 -14.67 -8.78 4.50
C GLU A 173 -13.15 -8.79 4.22
N CYS A 174 -12.68 -7.78 3.48
CA CYS A 174 -11.34 -7.75 2.90
C CYS A 174 -10.34 -6.86 3.65
N TRP A 175 -10.59 -5.55 3.69
CA TRP A 175 -9.62 -4.54 4.16
C TRP A 175 -10.22 -3.56 5.16
N ALA A 176 -11.49 -3.17 4.98
CA ALA A 176 -12.26 -2.39 5.94
C ALA A 176 -12.90 -3.28 7.03
N CYS A 177 -12.32 -4.46 7.31
CA CYS A 177 -12.63 -5.25 8.50
C CYS A 177 -12.54 -4.32 9.73
N GLY A 178 -13.66 -4.10 10.40
CA GLY A 178 -13.77 -3.06 11.42
C GLY A 178 -15.08 -3.12 12.17
N ARG A 179 -15.21 -2.45 13.32
CA ARG A 179 -14.48 -1.22 13.68
C ARG A 179 -13.16 -1.38 14.46
N CYS A 180 -12.96 -2.45 15.24
CA CYS A 180 -11.96 -2.42 16.31
C CYS A 180 -10.52 -2.82 15.97
N ASP A 181 -10.29 -3.49 14.85
CA ASP A 181 -8.93 -3.91 14.48
C ASP A 181 -8.80 -3.95 12.96
N SER A 182 -8.41 -2.81 12.37
CA SER A 182 -8.45 -2.65 10.92
C SER A 182 -7.22 -3.24 10.24
N LYS A 183 -7.44 -4.15 9.28
CA LYS A 183 -6.44 -4.62 8.31
C LYS A 183 -5.83 -3.47 7.47
N MET A 184 -6.29 -2.23 7.62
CA MET A 184 -5.75 -1.03 6.97
C MET A 184 -4.24 -0.85 7.18
N THR A 185 -3.70 -1.25 8.34
CA THR A 185 -2.24 -1.26 8.58
C THR A 185 -1.52 -2.29 7.70
N LEU A 186 -2.11 -3.48 7.52
CA LEU A 186 -1.59 -4.50 6.60
C LEU A 186 -1.72 -4.07 5.14
N TYR A 187 -2.79 -3.35 4.76
CA TYR A 187 -2.94 -2.68 3.46
C TYR A 187 -1.85 -1.62 3.22
N MET A 188 -1.49 -0.85 4.25
CA MET A 188 -0.43 0.17 4.17
C MET A 188 0.95 -0.49 3.92
N ALA A 189 1.24 -1.59 4.62
CA ALA A 189 2.43 -2.41 4.36
C ALA A 189 2.40 -3.09 2.98
N ALA A 190 1.25 -3.61 2.55
CA ALA A 190 1.06 -4.23 1.23
C ALA A 190 1.31 -3.24 0.08
N MET A 191 0.83 -1.99 0.22
CA MET A 191 1.09 -0.92 -0.75
C MET A 191 2.58 -0.50 -0.77
N PHE A 192 3.25 -0.45 0.39
CA PHE A 192 4.70 -0.22 0.45
C PHE A 192 5.49 -1.36 -0.24
N CYS A 193 5.14 -2.63 0.01
CA CYS A 193 5.75 -3.77 -0.68
C CYS A 193 5.50 -3.74 -2.20
N SER A 194 4.31 -3.30 -2.64
CA SER A 194 3.96 -3.13 -4.05
C SER A 194 4.84 -2.06 -4.71
N LEU A 195 5.03 -0.93 -4.03
CA LEU A 195 5.90 0.18 -4.45
C LEU A 195 7.37 -0.28 -4.58
N CYS A 196 7.89 -1.00 -3.57
CA CYS A 196 9.23 -1.58 -3.59
C CYS A 196 9.42 -2.56 -4.76
N SER A 197 8.46 -3.47 -4.99
CA SER A 197 8.49 -4.45 -6.07
C SER A 197 8.54 -3.77 -7.44
N ALA A 198 7.64 -2.81 -7.68
CA ALA A 198 7.59 -2.04 -8.92
C ALA A 198 8.86 -1.19 -9.14
N ALA A 199 9.37 -0.54 -8.11
CA ALA A 199 10.61 0.24 -8.18
C ALA A 199 11.81 -0.64 -8.57
N ILE A 200 11.99 -1.81 -7.92
CA ILE A 200 13.09 -2.74 -8.22
C ILE A 200 12.97 -3.27 -9.66
N PHE A 201 11.77 -3.68 -10.08
CA PHE A 201 11.53 -4.17 -11.43
C PHE A 201 11.85 -3.10 -12.49
N LEU A 202 11.34 -1.88 -12.34
CA LEU A 202 11.57 -0.77 -13.28
C LEU A 202 13.04 -0.34 -13.35
N MET A 203 13.76 -0.32 -12.23
CA MET A 203 15.19 -0.03 -12.23
C MET A 203 15.97 -1.11 -13.00
N ILE A 204 15.66 -2.40 -12.80
CA ILE A 204 16.28 -3.51 -13.56
C ILE A 204 15.98 -3.36 -15.06
N CYS A 205 14.71 -3.19 -15.45
CA CYS A 205 14.31 -3.02 -16.84
C CYS A 205 15.03 -1.83 -17.51
N SER A 206 15.09 -0.69 -16.83
CA SER A 206 15.78 0.53 -17.28
C SER A 206 17.28 0.29 -17.50
N PHE A 207 17.98 -0.37 -16.56
CA PHE A 207 19.40 -0.72 -16.74
C PHE A 207 19.64 -1.73 -17.86
N THR A 208 18.68 -2.61 -18.15
CA THR A 208 18.73 -3.53 -19.30
C THR A 208 18.23 -2.93 -20.61
N ALA A 209 17.83 -1.65 -20.62
CA ALA A 209 17.19 -0.96 -21.76
C ALA A 209 15.97 -1.70 -22.35
N MET A 210 15.22 -2.43 -21.50
CA MET A 210 13.99 -3.11 -21.90
C MET A 210 12.78 -2.19 -21.66
N PRO A 211 12.07 -1.72 -22.70
CA PRO A 211 10.86 -0.92 -22.53
C PRO A 211 9.74 -1.79 -21.95
N VAL A 212 9.27 -1.46 -20.75
CA VAL A 212 8.19 -2.18 -20.05
C VAL A 212 7.04 -1.23 -19.68
N SER A 213 5.89 -1.77 -19.27
CA SER A 213 4.78 -0.94 -18.80
C SER A 213 4.85 -0.68 -17.29
N THR A 214 5.04 0.58 -16.93
CA THR A 214 5.07 1.09 -15.55
C THR A 214 3.78 0.82 -14.78
N THR A 215 2.62 0.92 -15.45
CA THR A 215 1.31 0.63 -14.86
C THR A 215 1.10 -0.86 -14.56
N HIS A 216 1.53 -1.76 -15.47
CA HIS A 216 1.46 -3.20 -15.22
C HIS A 216 2.35 -3.62 -14.04
N ALA A 217 3.54 -3.03 -13.91
CA ALA A 217 4.47 -3.34 -12.81
C ALA A 217 3.87 -3.04 -11.43
N ILE A 218 3.28 -1.84 -11.24
CA ILE A 218 2.66 -1.48 -9.96
C ILE A 218 1.35 -2.21 -9.71
N ILE A 219 0.50 -2.38 -10.72
CA ILE A 219 -0.79 -3.08 -10.57
C ILE A 219 -0.57 -4.57 -10.27
N GLY A 220 0.40 -5.22 -10.93
CA GLY A 220 0.82 -6.59 -10.59
C GLY A 220 1.36 -6.71 -9.17
N GLY A 221 2.13 -5.72 -8.71
CA GLY A 221 2.55 -5.61 -7.31
C GLY A 221 1.39 -5.54 -6.33
N VAL A 222 0.41 -4.66 -6.58
CA VAL A 222 -0.78 -4.49 -5.74
C VAL A 222 -1.67 -5.73 -5.74
N VAL A 223 -1.86 -6.39 -6.89
CA VAL A 223 -2.60 -7.66 -6.97
C VAL A 223 -1.93 -8.72 -6.11
N GLY A 224 -0.62 -8.93 -6.27
CA GLY A 224 0.13 -9.92 -5.49
C GLY A 224 0.12 -9.62 -3.99
N ALA A 225 0.36 -8.37 -3.60
CA ALA A 225 0.34 -7.96 -2.20
C ALA A 225 -1.08 -8.03 -1.59
N THR A 226 -2.13 -7.85 -2.38
CA THR A 226 -3.52 -8.00 -1.93
C THR A 226 -3.88 -9.45 -1.67
N VAL A 227 -3.61 -10.34 -2.62
CA VAL A 227 -3.92 -11.78 -2.49
C VAL A 227 -3.13 -12.40 -1.33
N VAL A 228 -1.87 -11.99 -1.13
CA VAL A 228 -1.05 -12.48 0.01
C VAL A 228 -1.48 -11.83 1.34
N GLY A 229 -1.86 -10.55 1.34
CA GLY A 229 -2.23 -9.82 2.56
C GLY A 229 -3.63 -10.13 3.10
N THR A 230 -4.61 -10.39 2.21
CA THR A 230 -5.96 -10.82 2.60
C THR A 230 -6.11 -12.33 2.68
N GLN A 231 -5.23 -13.07 2.00
CA GLN A 231 -5.33 -14.51 1.71
C GLN A 231 -6.47 -14.89 0.73
N ASP A 232 -7.24 -13.91 0.23
CA ASP A 232 -8.47 -14.10 -0.53
C ASP A 232 -8.48 -13.37 -1.89
N TRP A 233 -8.84 -14.11 -2.95
CA TRP A 233 -8.91 -13.58 -4.33
C TRP A 233 -10.15 -12.73 -4.62
N SER A 234 -11.17 -12.80 -3.76
CA SER A 234 -12.38 -11.96 -3.79
C SER A 234 -12.08 -10.50 -3.46
N CYS A 235 -10.97 -10.22 -2.76
CA CYS A 235 -10.58 -8.89 -2.30
C CYS A 235 -9.92 -8.00 -3.37
N LEU A 236 -9.77 -8.52 -4.58
CA LEU A 236 -9.49 -7.76 -5.78
C LEU A 236 -10.80 -7.20 -6.34
N ASN A 237 -10.80 -5.92 -6.72
CA ASN A 237 -11.99 -5.25 -7.24
C ASN A 237 -12.24 -5.66 -8.70
N TRP A 238 -12.89 -6.80 -8.93
CA TRP A 238 -13.15 -7.34 -10.28
C TRP A 238 -14.19 -6.58 -11.11
N ALA A 239 -14.66 -5.40 -10.67
CA ALA A 239 -15.63 -4.60 -11.41
C ALA A 239 -15.10 -4.15 -12.79
N LEU A 240 -16.01 -4.06 -13.77
CA LEU A 240 -15.73 -3.50 -15.10
C LEU A 240 -15.72 -1.97 -15.11
N ASP A 241 -16.53 -1.33 -14.27
CA ASP A 241 -16.50 0.11 -14.03
C ASP A 241 -15.65 0.41 -12.80
N GLY A 242 -14.68 1.31 -12.94
CA GLY A 242 -13.71 1.69 -11.89
C GLY A 242 -12.75 0.60 -11.38
N GLY A 243 -12.97 -0.69 -11.69
CA GLY A 243 -12.23 -1.84 -11.15
C GLY A 243 -11.20 -2.48 -12.08
N LEU A 244 -10.56 -3.52 -11.57
CA LEU A 244 -9.49 -4.31 -12.21
C LEU A 244 -9.95 -4.97 -13.51
N GLY A 245 -11.24 -5.32 -13.63
CA GLY A 245 -11.82 -5.81 -14.88
C GLY A 245 -11.77 -4.75 -15.99
N GLY A 246 -12.10 -3.50 -15.65
CA GLY A 246 -11.98 -2.36 -16.56
C GLY A 246 -10.53 -2.02 -16.91
N ILE A 247 -9.62 -2.09 -15.94
CA ILE A 247 -8.17 -1.92 -16.13
C ILE A 247 -7.63 -2.94 -17.14
N VAL A 248 -7.86 -4.24 -16.91
CA VAL A 248 -7.37 -5.30 -17.80
C VAL A 248 -7.99 -5.19 -19.20
N LEU A 249 -9.27 -4.82 -19.30
CA LEU A 249 -9.93 -4.57 -20.58
C LEU A 249 -9.28 -3.39 -21.34
N SER A 250 -8.95 -2.29 -20.64
CA SER A 250 -8.26 -1.14 -21.23
C SER A 250 -6.90 -1.51 -21.83
N TRP A 251 -6.14 -2.40 -21.17
CA TRP A 251 -4.83 -2.85 -21.67
C TRP A 251 -4.92 -3.61 -23.00
N VAL A 252 -6.05 -4.27 -23.27
CA VAL A 252 -6.31 -4.97 -24.53
C VAL A 252 -6.84 -4.02 -25.62
N ILE A 253 -7.62 -2.98 -25.24
CA ILE A 253 -8.25 -2.05 -26.19
C ILE A 253 -7.32 -0.90 -26.59
N SER A 254 -6.59 -0.28 -25.65
CA SER A 254 -5.78 0.92 -25.92
C SER A 254 -4.66 0.76 -26.97
N PRO A 255 -4.10 -0.43 -27.26
CA PRO A 255 -3.14 -0.62 -28.36
C PRO A 255 -3.73 -0.80 -29.77
N VAL A 256 -5.07 -0.78 -29.93
CA VAL A 256 -5.79 -1.15 -31.18
C VAL A 256 -6.39 0.06 -31.88
#